data_AF-A0A948KVQ9-F1
#
_entry.id   AF-A0A948KVQ9-F1
#
_cell.length_a   1.000
_cell.length_b   1.000
_cell.length_c   1.000
_cell.angle_alpha   90.00
_cell.angle_beta   90.00
_cell.angle_gamma   90.00
#
_symmetry.space_group_name_H-M   'P 1'
#
loop_
_entity.id
_entity.type
_entity.pdbx_description
1 polymer ?
#
loop_
_entity_poly.entity_id
_entity_poly.type
_entity_poly.pdbx_seq_one_letter_code
_entity_poly.pdbx_strand_id
1 'polypeptide(L)'
;MPTINDIINAGMHRDPRWTPHPDQPNGTKKSATYRNRRGDVIAIDLSSGDENAIWTLTRLVPETLLPAIRREPYPMSRSRNSNLSVRELKGKPLVRLYPATREEAHQLVEHFAEL
;
A
#
# COMPACT_ATOMS: atom_id res chain seq x y z
N MET A 1 9.01 -1.80 19.11
CA MET A 1 9.76 -1.07 18.07
C MET A 1 8.81 -0.81 16.91
N PRO A 2 8.88 0.35 16.23
CA PRO A 2 8.06 0.60 15.05
C PRO A 2 8.44 -0.36 13.91
N THR A 3 7.43 -0.86 13.19
CA THR A 3 7.60 -1.70 12.00
C THR A 3 8.06 -0.86 10.80
N ILE A 4 8.49 -1.52 9.70
CA ILE A 4 8.76 -0.82 8.43
C ILE A 4 7.52 -0.04 7.99
N ASN A 5 6.34 -0.66 8.11
CA ASN A 5 5.06 -0.06 7.76
C ASN A 5 4.69 1.15 8.63
N ASP A 6 5.00 1.14 9.92
CA ASP A 6 4.82 2.31 10.79
C ASP A 6 5.68 3.50 10.33
N ILE A 7 6.94 3.22 9.96
CA ILE A 7 7.89 4.25 9.51
C ILE A 7 7.46 4.85 8.18
N ILE A 8 7.12 4.04 7.17
CA ILE A 8 6.68 4.56 5.87
C ILE A 8 5.34 5.27 5.98
N ASN A 9 4.42 4.80 6.82
CA ASN A 9 3.13 5.44 7.04
C ASN A 9 3.32 6.85 7.63
N ALA A 10 4.19 6.99 8.64
CA ALA A 10 4.54 8.30 9.19
C ALA A 10 5.23 9.22 8.16
N GLY A 11 6.04 8.65 7.26
CA GLY A 11 6.67 9.37 6.15
C GLY A 11 5.64 9.89 5.15
N MET A 12 4.76 9.02 4.65
CA MET A 12 3.71 9.38 3.69
C MET A 12 2.75 10.43 4.26
N HIS A 13 2.46 10.39 5.57
CA HIS A 13 1.61 11.39 6.21
C HIS A 13 2.21 12.82 6.19
N ARG A 14 3.53 12.93 6.10
CA ARG A 14 4.25 14.23 6.09
C ARG A 14 4.65 14.67 4.69
N ASP A 15 4.51 13.80 3.69
CA ASP A 15 4.93 14.06 2.32
C ASP A 15 3.78 14.67 1.51
N PRO A 16 3.94 15.88 0.94
CA PRO A 16 2.90 16.57 0.19
C PRO A 16 2.51 15.91 -1.15
N ARG A 17 3.23 14.87 -1.60
CA ARG A 17 2.83 14.04 -2.74
C ARG A 17 1.68 13.09 -2.41
N TRP A 18 1.41 12.90 -1.11
CA TRP A 18 0.40 11.98 -0.61
C TRP A 18 -0.73 12.73 0.07
N THR A 19 -1.96 12.23 -0.13
CA THR A 19 -3.14 12.71 0.58
C THR A 19 -3.83 11.50 1.23
N PRO A 20 -4.05 11.49 2.56
CA PRO A 20 -4.84 10.45 3.21
C PRO A 20 -6.20 10.28 2.54
N HIS A 21 -6.63 9.05 2.32
CA HIS A 21 -7.90 8.79 1.65
C HIS A 21 -9.09 9.16 2.55
N PRO A 22 -10.08 9.95 2.08
CA PRO A 22 -11.18 10.44 2.91
C PRO A 22 -12.10 9.32 3.41
N ASP A 23 -12.31 8.28 2.58
CA ASP A 23 -13.14 7.13 2.94
C ASP A 23 -12.39 6.07 3.77
N GLN A 24 -11.21 6.41 4.29
CA GLN A 24 -10.55 5.53 5.25
C GLN A 24 -11.41 5.48 6.52
N PRO A 25 -11.76 4.30 7.04
CA PRO A 25 -12.52 4.22 8.27
C PRO A 25 -11.71 4.88 9.38
N ASN A 26 -12.27 5.91 10.03
CA ASN A 26 -11.67 6.66 11.16
C ASN A 26 -11.33 5.78 12.40
N GLY A 27 -11.31 4.45 12.29
CA GLY A 27 -11.11 3.53 13.41
C GLY A 27 -10.40 2.21 13.12
N THR A 28 -10.14 1.83 11.86
CA THR A 28 -9.38 0.59 11.60
C THR A 28 -7.88 0.88 11.58
N LYS A 29 -7.21 0.66 12.72
CA LYS A 29 -5.74 0.66 12.88
C LYS A 29 -5.00 -0.40 12.04
N LYS A 30 -5.70 -1.07 11.12
CA LYS A 30 -5.24 -2.24 10.38
C LYS A 30 -4.67 -1.90 9.01
N SER A 31 -4.99 -0.72 8.47
CA SER A 31 -4.44 -0.27 7.20
C SER A 31 -4.47 1.25 7.13
N ALA A 32 -3.50 1.82 6.42
CA ALA A 32 -3.52 3.22 6.01
C ALA A 32 -3.68 3.32 4.50
N THR A 33 -4.49 4.26 4.01
CA THR A 33 -4.72 4.42 2.58
C THR A 33 -4.41 5.85 2.15
N TYR A 34 -3.66 5.98 1.07
CA TYR A 34 -3.24 7.27 0.52
C TYR A 34 -3.55 7.36 -0.97
N ARG A 35 -3.74 8.58 -1.45
CA ARG A 35 -3.78 8.95 -2.86
C ARG A 35 -2.48 9.65 -3.22
N ASN A 36 -1.87 9.28 -4.34
CA ASN A 36 -0.80 10.08 -4.94
C ASN A 36 -1.38 11.30 -5.69
N ARG A 37 -0.53 12.13 -6.30
CA ARG A 37 -0.95 13.32 -7.07
C ARG A 37 -1.83 13.00 -8.28
N ARG A 38 -1.64 11.84 -8.90
CA ARG A 38 -2.46 11.34 -10.02
C ARG A 38 -3.82 10.79 -9.58
N GLY A 39 -4.02 10.63 -8.27
CA GLY A 39 -5.23 10.07 -7.67
C GLY A 39 -5.23 8.53 -7.56
N ASP A 40 -4.10 7.87 -7.85
CA ASP A 40 -3.96 6.44 -7.62
C ASP A 40 -3.91 6.14 -6.12
N VAL A 41 -4.53 5.02 -5.75
CA VAL A 41 -4.71 4.64 -4.36
C VAL A 41 -3.73 3.53 -3.99
N ILE A 42 -2.97 3.77 -2.92
CA ILE A 42 -2.05 2.83 -2.30
C ILE A 42 -2.52 2.59 -0.86
N ALA A 43 -2.47 1.34 -0.39
CA ALA A 43 -2.76 1.03 1.00
C ALA A 43 -1.60 0.30 1.67
N ILE A 44 -1.28 0.68 2.90
CA ILE A 44 -0.25 0.06 3.73
C ILE A 44 -0.97 -0.79 4.78
N ASP A 45 -0.53 -2.03 4.96
CA ASP A 45 -1.01 -2.88 6.05
C ASP A 45 -0.38 -2.45 7.38
N LEU A 46 -1.22 -2.12 8.37
CA LEU A 46 -0.79 -1.74 9.72
C LEU A 46 -1.18 -2.80 10.76
N SER A 47 -1.83 -3.89 10.33
CA SER A 47 -2.26 -4.95 11.23
C SER A 47 -1.11 -5.89 11.59
N SER A 48 -0.20 -5.38 12.43
CA SER A 48 0.74 -6.12 13.28
C SER A 48 0.93 -7.60 12.90
N GLY A 49 1.74 -7.80 11.88
CA GLY A 49 2.22 -9.10 11.42
C GLY A 49 3.60 -8.90 10.79
N ASP A 50 4.36 -9.98 10.67
CA ASP A 50 5.75 -9.94 10.15
C ASP A 50 5.83 -9.52 8.68
N GLU A 51 4.68 -9.46 8.00
CA GLU A 51 4.59 -9.14 6.58
C GLU A 51 4.20 -7.67 6.36
N ASN A 52 5.20 -6.85 6.04
CA ASN A 52 5.06 -5.42 5.75
C ASN A 52 4.38 -5.15 4.39
N ALA A 53 3.13 -5.62 4.21
CA ALA A 53 2.46 -5.58 2.91
C ALA A 53 2.06 -4.16 2.50
N ILE A 54 2.33 -3.81 1.24
CA ILE A 54 1.81 -2.65 0.53
C ILE A 54 0.87 -3.14 -0.57
N TRP A 55 -0.34 -2.63 -0.59
CA TRP A 55 -1.41 -2.96 -1.51
C TRP A 55 -1.52 -1.90 -2.60
N THR A 56 -1.57 -2.36 -3.85
CA THR A 56 -1.79 -1.51 -5.01
C THR A 56 -2.64 -2.21 -6.06
N LEU A 57 -3.16 -1.47 -7.03
CA LEU A 57 -3.81 -2.05 -8.21
C LEU A 57 -2.78 -2.80 -9.05
N THR A 58 -3.17 -3.94 -9.62
CA THR A 58 -2.26 -4.78 -10.43
C THR A 58 -1.59 -4.00 -11.56
N ARG A 59 -2.32 -3.08 -12.20
CA ARG A 59 -1.81 -2.22 -13.30
C ARG A 59 -0.72 -1.21 -12.88
N LEU A 60 -0.56 -0.96 -11.59
CA LEU A 60 0.39 0.01 -11.05
C LEU A 60 1.68 -0.65 -10.60
N VAL A 61 1.74 -1.98 -10.60
CA VAL A 61 2.92 -2.72 -10.13
C VAL A 61 4.09 -2.41 -11.07
N PRO A 62 5.23 -1.96 -10.53
CA PRO A 62 6.40 -1.76 -11.37
C PRO A 62 6.92 -3.13 -11.82
N GLU A 63 6.97 -3.33 -13.14
CA GLU A 63 7.48 -4.58 -13.71
C GLU A 63 8.99 -4.72 -13.47
N THR A 64 9.72 -3.61 -13.56
CA THR A 64 11.20 -3.55 -13.54
C THR A 64 11.79 -3.06 -12.23
N LEU A 65 11.02 -2.34 -11.40
CA LEU A 65 11.52 -1.89 -10.10
C LEU A 65 11.52 -3.07 -9.13
N LEU A 66 12.68 -3.35 -8.57
CA LEU A 66 12.89 -4.28 -7.47
C LEU A 66 12.34 -5.69 -7.75
N PRO A 67 12.99 -6.45 -8.64
CA PRO A 67 12.61 -7.83 -8.93
C PRO A 67 12.70 -8.74 -7.70
N ALA A 68 13.46 -8.34 -6.67
CA ALA A 68 13.59 -9.06 -5.41
C ALA A 68 12.37 -8.93 -4.48
N ILE A 69 11.52 -7.91 -4.67
CA ILE A 69 10.31 -7.78 -3.83
C ILE A 69 9.36 -8.92 -4.15
N ARG A 70 9.01 -9.70 -3.13
CA ARG A 70 7.97 -10.72 -3.25
C ARG A 70 6.63 -10.06 -3.58
N ARG A 71 5.95 -10.59 -4.59
CA ARG A 71 4.66 -10.10 -5.10
C ARG A 71 3.64 -11.21 -4.98
N GLU A 72 2.48 -10.91 -4.41
CA GLU A 72 1.34 -11.82 -4.39
C GLU A 72 0.16 -11.19 -5.13
N PRO A 73 -0.21 -11.72 -6.31
CA PRO A 73 -1.44 -11.33 -6.97
C PRO A 73 -2.66 -11.69 -6.13
N TYR A 74 -3.58 -10.74 -6.02
CA TYR A 74 -4.85 -10.89 -5.33
C TYR A 74 -5.98 -10.70 -6.35
N PRO A 75 -6.45 -11.80 -6.97
CA PRO A 75 -7.47 -11.73 -8.01
C PRO A 75 -8.82 -11.31 -7.43
N MET A 76 -9.68 -10.73 -8.28
CA MET A 76 -11.02 -10.25 -7.92
C MET A 76 -11.91 -11.33 -7.28
N SER A 77 -11.69 -12.60 -7.63
CA SER A 77 -12.45 -13.76 -7.14
C SER A 77 -12.11 -14.18 -5.72
N ARG A 78 -10.98 -13.73 -5.15
CA ARG A 78 -10.62 -14.03 -3.76
C ARG A 78 -11.46 -13.12 -2.85
N SER A 79 -12.28 -13.73 -2.00
CA SER A 79 -13.28 -13.03 -1.16
C SER A 79 -12.66 -11.87 -0.37
N ARG A 80 -13.47 -10.81 -0.24
CA ARG A 80 -13.21 -9.50 0.40
C ARG A 80 -11.95 -9.46 1.26
N ASN A 81 -10.93 -8.72 0.81
CA ASN A 81 -9.98 -8.15 1.75
C ASN A 81 -10.76 -7.12 2.59
N SER A 82 -11.31 -7.58 3.72
CA SER A 82 -12.14 -6.78 4.63
C SER A 82 -11.40 -5.59 5.21
N ASN A 83 -10.06 -5.61 5.16
CA ASN A 83 -9.20 -4.52 5.63
C ASN A 83 -9.02 -3.41 4.57
N LEU A 84 -9.45 -3.62 3.32
CA LEU A 84 -9.45 -2.61 2.26
C LEU A 84 -10.88 -2.21 1.90
N SER A 85 -11.39 -1.19 2.57
CA SER A 85 -12.76 -0.71 2.42
C SER A 85 -12.95 0.32 1.32
N VAL A 86 -11.88 0.97 0.86
CA VAL A 86 -11.95 2.05 -0.13
C VAL A 86 -12.38 1.52 -1.50
N ARG A 87 -13.32 2.21 -2.14
CA ARG A 87 -13.95 1.77 -3.41
C ARG A 87 -12.94 1.61 -4.56
N GLU A 88 -11.84 2.35 -4.50
CA GLU A 88 -10.80 2.34 -5.51
C GLU A 88 -9.99 1.03 -5.51
N LEU A 89 -9.95 0.31 -4.38
CA LEU A 89 -9.27 -0.97 -4.22
C LEU A 89 -10.23 -2.15 -4.05
N LYS A 90 -11.37 -1.91 -3.39
CA LYS A 90 -12.35 -2.95 -3.05
C LYS A 90 -12.91 -3.62 -4.29
N GLY A 91 -12.79 -4.95 -4.36
CA GLY A 91 -13.33 -5.74 -5.46
C GLY A 91 -12.59 -5.55 -6.78
N LYS A 92 -11.34 -5.06 -6.76
CA LYS A 92 -10.49 -4.94 -7.95
C LYS A 92 -9.31 -5.91 -7.89
N PRO A 93 -8.64 -6.19 -9.02
CA PRO A 93 -7.39 -6.95 -9.02
C PRO A 93 -6.28 -6.16 -8.32
N LEU A 94 -5.75 -6.71 -7.23
CA LEU A 94 -4.70 -6.08 -6.44
C LEU A 94 -3.42 -6.92 -6.48
N VAL A 95 -2.32 -6.31 -6.05
CA VAL A 95 -1.08 -7.00 -5.71
C VAL A 95 -0.65 -6.56 -4.33
N ARG A 96 -0.22 -7.55 -3.52
CA ARG A 96 0.53 -7.30 -2.29
C ARG A 96 2.00 -7.32 -2.63
N LEU A 97 2.68 -6.24 -2.29
CA LEU A 97 4.13 -6.10 -2.37
C LEU A 97 4.66 -6.25 -0.94
N TYR A 98 5.64 -7.13 -0.76
CA TYR A 98 6.23 -7.41 0.54
C TYR A 98 7.70 -6.96 0.54
N PRO A 99 7.97 -5.67 0.77
CA PRO A 99 9.33 -5.22 1.04
C PRO A 99 9.89 -5.95 2.27
N ALA A 100 11.06 -6.54 2.11
CA ALA A 100 11.81 -7.18 3.20
C ALA A 100 12.62 -6.16 4.01
N THR A 101 12.96 -5.01 3.40
CA THR A 101 13.76 -3.96 4.02
C THR A 101 13.05 -2.60 4.00
N ARG A 102 13.50 -1.69 4.87
CA ARG A 102 13.03 -0.30 4.88
C ARG A 102 13.33 0.41 3.56
N GLU A 103 14.47 0.10 2.95
CA GLU A 103 14.89 0.71 1.68
C GLU A 103 13.97 0.30 0.54
N GLU A 104 13.64 -0.99 0.43
CA GLU A 104 12.68 -1.49 -0.56
C GLU A 104 11.29 -0.86 -0.39
N ALA A 105 10.82 -0.74 0.86
CA ALA A 105 9.54 -0.10 1.15
C ALA A 105 9.55 1.38 0.74
N HIS A 106 10.66 2.08 1.00
CA HIS A 106 10.82 3.48 0.62
C HIS A 106 10.85 3.64 -0.90
N GLN A 107 11.61 2.81 -1.62
CA GLN A 107 11.67 2.87 -3.08
C GLN A 107 10.31 2.59 -3.74
N LEU A 108 9.50 1.69 -3.18
CA LEU A 108 8.11 1.49 -3.61
C LEU A 108 7.25 2.75 -3.42
N VAL A 109 7.32 3.37 -2.25
CA VAL A 109 6.57 4.60 -1.97
C VAL A 109 7.03 5.72 -2.91
N GLU A 110 8.32 5.94 -3.08
CA GLU A 110 8.84 6.95 -4.02
C GLU A 110 8.36 6.68 -5.44
N HIS A 111 8.44 5.43 -5.90
CA HIS A 111 7.93 5.08 -7.22
C HIS A 111 6.45 5.42 -7.40
N PHE A 112 5.61 5.05 -6.43
CA PHE A 112 4.18 5.35 -6.51
C PHE A 112 3.87 6.84 -6.38
N ALA A 113 4.73 7.61 -5.70
CA ALA A 113 4.56 9.05 -5.58
C ALA A 113 4.78 9.77 -6.92
N GLU A 114 5.65 9.23 -7.77
CA GLU A 114 6.07 9.79 -9.08
C GLU A 114 5.27 9.25 -10.29
N LEU A 115 4.31 8.34 -10.07
CA LEU A 115 3.37 7.87 -11.09
C LEU A 115 2.42 8.97 -11.56
#